data_AF-A0A060Z1P2-F1
#
_entry.id   AF-A0A060Z1P2-F1
#
_cell.length_a   1.000
_cell.length_b   1.000
_cell.length_c   1.000
_cell.angle_alpha   90.00
_cell.angle_beta   90.00
_cell.angle_gamma   90.00
#
_symmetry.space_group_name_H-M   'P 1'
#
loop_
_entity.id
_entity.type
_entity.pdbx_description
1 polymer ?
#
loop_
_entity_poly.entity_id
_entity_poly.type
_entity_poly.pdbx_seq_one_letter_code
_entity_poly.pdbx_strand_id
1 'polypeptide(L)' 'MILTSGCIIGACCQVNTCEVIPENTVIFGSGCQRRVQTERPQPQTLQLDFLMKILPNYHHMKKTVKTTSAVTPAKN' A
#
# COMPACT_ATOMS: atom_id res chain seq x y z
N MET A 1 11.32 1.29 7.42
CA MET A 1 11.15 1.83 6.05
C MET A 1 10.48 3.16 6.22
N ILE A 2 11.04 4.22 5.66
CA ILE A 2 10.43 5.55 5.72
C ILE A 2 9.99 5.92 4.31
N LEU A 3 8.69 6.14 4.14
CA LEU A 3 8.07 6.67 2.93
C LEU A 3 7.91 8.17 3.07
N THR A 4 8.60 8.92 2.23
CA THR A 4 8.43 10.37 2.14
C THR A 4 7.22 10.75 1.29
N SER A 5 6.96 12.05 1.14
CA SER A 5 5.84 12.56 0.37
C SER A 5 5.96 12.27 -1.13
N GLY A 6 4.82 12.02 -1.78
CA GLY A 6 4.73 11.84 -3.23
C GLY A 6 5.29 10.51 -3.76
N CYS A 7 5.58 9.54 -2.90
CA CYS A 7 6.07 8.24 -3.31
C CYS A 7 4.94 7.33 -3.83
N ILE A 8 5.21 6.60 -4.91
CA ILE A 8 4.27 5.65 -5.53
C ILE A 8 4.94 4.28 -5.58
N ILE A 9 4.29 3.26 -4.99
CA ILE A 9 4.76 1.87 -5.04
C ILE A 9 3.77 1.05 -5.86
N GLY A 10 4.24 0.46 -6.96
CA GLY A 10 3.46 -0.45 -7.79
C GLY A 10 3.18 -1.78 -7.09
N ALA A 11 2.20 -2.52 -7.61
CA ALA A 11 1.88 -3.86 -7.11
C ALA A 11 3.09 -4.81 -7.22
N CYS A 12 3.25 -5.70 -6.23
CA CYS A 12 4.32 -6.70 -6.15
C CYS A 12 5.77 -6.14 -6.14
N CYS A 13 5.96 -4.85 -5.86
CA CYS A 13 7.30 -4.31 -5.66
C CYS A 13 7.86 -4.71 -4.29
N GLN A 14 9.09 -5.21 -4.26
CA GLN A 14 9.85 -5.47 -3.05
C GLN A 14 10.70 -4.23 -2.71
N VAL A 15 10.53 -3.72 -1.49
CA VAL A 15 11.23 -2.52 -0.99
C VAL A 15 11.88 -2.87 0.33
N ASN A 16 13.09 -2.37 0.58
CA ASN A 16 13.87 -2.76 1.75
C ASN A 16 13.30 -2.11 3.03
N THR A 17 13.32 -2.85 4.13
CA THR A 17 12.79 -2.38 5.41
C THR A 17 13.67 -1.32 6.07
N CYS A 18 14.94 -1.19 5.70
CA CYS A 18 15.92 -0.28 6.30
C CYS A 18 16.25 0.94 5.43
N GLU A 19 15.50 1.21 4.36
CA GLU A 19 15.77 2.36 3.49
C GLU A 19 14.78 3.51 3.68
N VAL A 20 15.26 4.70 3.33
CA VAL A 20 14.47 5.92 3.18
C VAL A 20 14.26 6.15 1.70
N ILE A 21 13.02 6.09 1.24
CA ILE A 21 12.68 6.36 -0.16
C ILE A 21 12.65 7.89 -0.35
N PRO A 22 13.39 8.46 -1.31
CA PRO A 22 13.37 9.90 -1.57
C PRO A 22 12.00 10.40 -2.03
N GLU A 23 11.74 11.70 -1.84
CA GLU A 23 10.51 12.33 -2.30
C GLU A 23 10.28 12.12 -3.79
N ASN A 24 9.00 12.02 -4.18
CA ASN A 24 8.59 11.87 -5.57
C ASN A 24 9.17 10.62 -6.28
N THR A 25 9.55 9.58 -5.51
CA THR A 25 10.05 8.33 -6.09
C THR A 25 8.90 7.41 -6.50
N VAL A 26 8.96 6.89 -7.73
CA VAL A 26 8.06 5.87 -8.25
C VAL A 26 8.81 4.56 -8.40
N ILE A 27 8.34 3.51 -7.71
CA ILE A 27 8.85 2.14 -7.80
C ILE A 27 7.84 1.31 -8.58
N PHE A 28 8.27 0.69 -9.68
CA PHE A 28 7.37 -0.01 -10.60
C PHE A 28 8.04 -1.21 -11.30
N GLY A 29 7.19 -2.05 -11.89
CA GLY A 29 7.61 -3.23 -12.65
C GLY A 29 8.09 -4.38 -11.75
N SER A 30 8.19 -5.57 -12.35
CA SER A 30 8.68 -6.78 -11.67
C SER A 30 10.13 -6.65 -11.17
N GLY A 31 10.93 -5.80 -11.83
CA GLY A 31 12.31 -5.51 -11.43
C GLY A 31 12.44 -4.43 -10.35
N CYS A 32 11.34 -3.95 -9.75
CA CYS A 32 11.36 -2.88 -8.73
C CYS A 32 12.15 -1.63 -9.18
N GLN A 33 11.98 -1.25 -10.45
CA GLN A 33 12.69 -0.12 -11.05
C GLN A 33 12.25 1.17 -10.37
N ARG A 34 13.20 2.07 -10.12
CA ARG A 34 12.98 3.32 -9.42
C ARG A 34 13.23 4.49 -10.34
N ARG A 35 12.30 5.44 -10.35
CA ARG A 35 12.48 6.74 -11.01
C ARG A 35 12.11 7.87 -10.06
N VAL A 36 12.88 8.94 -10.07
CA VAL A 36 12.51 10.19 -9.40
C VAL A 36 11.68 11.00 -10.37
N GLN A 37 10.49 11.40 -9.95
CA GLN A 37 9.62 12.25 -10.76
C GLN A 37 9.98 13.72 -10.51
N THR A 38 10.36 14.42 -11.56
CA THR A 38 10.74 15.85 -11.50
C THR A 38 9.54 16.76 -11.27
N GLU A 39 8.35 16.32 -11.69
CA GLU A 39 7.10 17.02 -11.45
C GLU A 39 6.20 16.22 -10.50
N ARG A 40 5.35 16.93 -9.76
CA ARG A 40 4.35 16.30 -8.90
C ARG A 40 3.43 15.44 -9.78
N PRO A 41 3.30 14.12 -9.52
CA PRO A 41 2.38 13.29 -10.26
C PRO A 41 0.97 13.90 -10.19
N GLN A 42 0.26 13.83 -11.32
CA GLN A 42 -1.13 14.26 -11.38
C GLN A 42 -1.90 13.61 -10.22
N PRO A 43 -2.78 14.37 -9.54
CA PRO A 43 -3.54 13.85 -8.41
C PRO A 43 -4.21 12.52 -8.74
N GLN A 44 -3.96 11.50 -7.93
CA GLN A 44 -4.56 10.16 -8.09
C GLN A 44 -5.97 10.12 -7.50
N THR A 45 -6.76 11.19 -7.70
CA THR A 45 -8.06 11.39 -7.05
C THR A 45 -8.99 10.20 -7.30
N LEU A 46 -9.06 9.69 -8.54
CA LEU A 46 -9.90 8.54 -8.86
C LEU A 46 -9.49 7.24 -8.14
N GLN A 47 -8.19 7.01 -7.98
CA GLN A 47 -7.70 5.83 -7.26
C GLN A 47 -7.92 5.97 -5.76
N LEU A 48 -7.72 7.17 -5.22
CA LEU A 48 -7.99 7.48 -3.82
C LEU A 48 -9.49 7.40 -3.51
N ASP A 49 -10.35 7.93 -4.38
CA ASP A 49 -11.81 7.86 -4.28
C ASP A 49 -12.31 6.42 -4.36
N PHE A 50 -11.73 5.61 -5.25
CA PHE A 50 -12.02 4.18 -5.32
C PHE A 50 -11.63 3.47 -4.03
N LEU A 51 -10.42 3.73 -3.52
CA LEU A 51 -9.97 3.18 -2.25
C LEU A 51 -10.90 3.63 -1.12
N MET A 52 -11.22 4.92 -1.01
CA MET A 52 -12.13 5.48 -0.01
C MET A 52 -13.53 4.88 -0.06
N LYS A 53 -14.05 4.53 -1.24
CA LYS A 53 -15.33 3.81 -1.37
C LYS A 53 -15.23 2.34 -0.95
N ILE A 54 -14.06 1.71 -1.08
CA ILE A 54 -13.81 0.33 -0.64
C ILE A 54 -13.43 0.26 0.84
N LEU A 55 -12.84 1.31 1.44
CA LEU A 55 -12.42 1.33 2.83
C LEU A 55 -13.55 1.04 3.84
N PRO A 56 -14.79 1.52 3.68
CA PRO A 56 -15.93 1.09 4.49
C PRO A 56 -16.13 -0.43 4.43
N ASN A 57 -16.02 -1.03 3.24
CA ASN A 57 -16.08 -2.48 3.06
C ASN A 57 -14.86 -3.17 3.69
N TYR A 58 -13.66 -2.60 3.58
CA TYR A 58 -12.45 -3.11 4.24
C TYR A 58 -12.59 -3.05 5.77
N HIS A 59 -13.28 -2.05 6.34
CA HIS A 59 -13.54 -1.98 7.78
C HIS A 59 -14.46 -3.13 8.24
N HIS A 60 -15.49 -3.47 7.45
CA HIS A 60 -16.31 -4.66 7.70
C HIS A 60 -15.49 -5.95 7.55
N MET A 61 -14.65 -6.07 6.52
CA MET A 61 -13.77 -7.23 6.34
C MET A 61 -12.73 -7.36 7.47
N LYS A 62 -12.11 -6.27 7.93
CA LYS A 62 -11.13 -6.26 9.03
C LYS A 62 -11.78 -6.60 10.37
N LYS A 63 -13.04 -6.20 10.61
CA LYS A 63 -13.83 -6.65 11.76
C LYS A 63 -14.01 -8.16 11.73
N THR A 64 -14.36 -8.73 10.57
CA THR A 64 -14.49 -10.19 10.41
C THR A 64 -13.16 -10.91 10.65
N VAL A 65 -12.05 -10.42 10.10
CA VAL A 65 -10.72 -11.06 10.27
C VAL A 65 -10.23 -11.04 11.73
N LYS A 66 -10.51 -9.96 12.48
CA LYS A 66 -10.22 -9.92 13.94
C LYS A 66 -11.04 -10.93 14.73
N THR A 67 -12.30 -11.15 14.36
CA THR A 67 -13.18 -12.15 15.00
C THR A 67 -12.78 -13.58 14.62
N THR A 68 -12.38 -13.83 13.37
CA THR A 68 -11.94 -15.17 12.92
C THR A 68 -10.59 -15.56 13.51
N SER A 69 -9.67 -14.60 13.74
CA SER A 69 -8.37 -14.88 14.38
C SER A 69 -8.47 -15.23 15.87
N ALA A 70 -9.65 -15.06 16.49
CA ALA A 70 -9.92 -15.46 17.88
C ALA A 70 -10.61 -16.84 17.99
N VAL A 71 -10.94 -17.49 16.88
CA VAL A 71 -11.43 -18.88 16.86
C VAL A 71 -10.28 -19.80 16.49
N THR A 72 -9.47 -20.15 17.49
CA THR A 72 -8.62 -21.33 17.45
C THR A 72 -9.53 -22.57 17.32
N PRO A 73 -9.41 -23.44 16.30
CA PRO A 73 -9.93 -24.78 16.42
C PRO A 73 -8.96 -25.58 17.31
N ALA A 74 -9.20 -25.52 18.62
CA ALA A 74 -8.67 -26.53 19.52
C ALA A 74 -9.61 -27.74 19.46
N LYS A 75 -9.20 -28.79 18.74
CA LYS A 75 -9.65 -30.21 18.81
C LYS A 75 -9.03 -30.96 17.62
N ASN A 76 -8.45 -32.15 17.72
CA ASN A 76 -8.37 -33.19 18.74
C ASN A 76 -6.95 -33.75 18.78
#